data_AF-V2WHN7-F1
#
_entry.id   AF-V2WHN7-F1
#
_cell.length_a   1.000
_cell.length_b   1.000
_cell.length_c   1.000
_cell.angle_alpha   90.00
_cell.angle_beta   90.00
_cell.angle_gamma   90.00
#
_symmetry.space_group_name_H-M   'P 1'
#
loop_
_entity.id
_entity.type
_entity.pdbx_description
1 polymer ?
#
loop_
_entity_poly.entity_id
_entity_poly.type
_entity_poly.pdbx_seq_one_letter_code
_entity_poly.pdbx_strand_id
1 'polypeptide(L)'
;HQVAYDEAKILHRDISSGNILISEDGKSGFLIDWDFSKPVVDRETPRQHERTGTWQFMSAKLLLGKATCHKRADDLESFFHVLCWVLLKHGPHSLTATKVVERLNQNYDYVMISEGRSIGGTHKETSLRSRAMRDPEMVSDVCLKKLLVDFEDLVAVRYDHAPSNEDREQYDKIAARMQYDDALLDRQPVWKYDKFLERLEDWDWIYERFCEATRDSSQLSDARIDRKQQLEAAYVKYMVTGRTEGARNTRTGSKKRGADDPDSRPASSKKHRG
;
A
#
# COMPACT_ATOMS: atom_id res chain seq x y z
N HIS A 1 0.71 17.87 -10.10
CA HIS A 1 1.70 17.54 -9.04
C HIS A 1 3.13 17.72 -9.54
N GLN A 2 3.57 17.03 -10.59
CA GLN A 2 4.91 17.16 -11.17
C GLN A 2 5.40 18.60 -11.35
N VAL A 3 4.60 19.48 -11.97
CA VAL A 3 4.90 20.92 -12.10
C VAL A 3 5.21 21.59 -10.75
N ALA A 4 4.40 21.34 -9.71
CA ALA A 4 4.64 21.90 -8.37
C ALA A 4 5.92 21.36 -7.73
N TYR A 5 6.26 20.10 -7.98
CA TYR A 5 7.51 19.52 -7.52
C TYR A 5 8.72 20.07 -8.29
N ASP A 6 8.66 20.13 -9.62
CA ASP A 6 9.80 20.48 -10.46
C ASP A 6 10.10 21.98 -10.39
N GLU A 7 9.07 22.84 -10.47
CA GLU A 7 9.21 24.29 -10.50
C GLU A 7 9.29 24.92 -9.10
N ALA A 8 8.48 24.44 -8.15
CA ALA A 8 8.37 25.04 -6.82
C ALA A 8 9.03 24.20 -5.71
N LYS A 9 9.49 22.97 -6.01
CA LYS A 9 10.06 22.04 -5.03
C LYS A 9 9.09 21.79 -3.87
N ILE A 10 7.81 21.54 -4.18
CA ILE A 10 6.76 21.29 -3.19
C ILE A 10 6.22 19.86 -3.30
N LEU A 11 6.11 19.17 -2.15
CA LEU A 11 5.37 17.92 -2.00
C LEU A 11 3.94 18.21 -1.53
N HIS A 12 2.96 17.45 -2.02
CA HIS A 12 1.55 17.64 -1.63
C HIS A 12 1.26 17.05 -0.25
N ARG A 13 1.71 15.81 -0.01
CA ARG A 13 1.60 15.07 1.26
C ARG A 13 0.20 14.68 1.73
N ASP A 14 -0.84 15.18 1.08
CA ASP A 14 -2.23 14.76 1.32
C ASP A 14 -3.02 14.40 0.05
N ILE A 15 -2.44 13.54 -0.78
CA ILE A 15 -3.15 13.02 -1.96
C ILE A 15 -4.30 12.12 -1.49
N SER A 16 -5.52 12.49 -1.86
CA SER A 16 -6.74 11.73 -1.55
C SER A 16 -7.75 11.86 -2.69
N SER A 17 -8.75 10.97 -2.72
CA SER A 17 -9.85 11.08 -3.70
C SER A 17 -10.66 12.38 -3.53
N GLY A 18 -10.70 12.97 -2.33
CA GLY A 18 -11.36 14.25 -2.07
C GLY A 18 -10.57 15.46 -2.57
N ASN A 19 -9.24 15.32 -2.73
CA ASN A 19 -8.34 16.39 -3.12
C ASN A 19 -8.06 16.42 -4.63
N ILE A 20 -8.62 15.47 -5.39
CA ILE A 20 -8.52 15.41 -6.84
C ILE A 20 -9.88 15.79 -7.44
N LEU A 21 -9.96 16.97 -8.02
CA LEU A 21 -11.13 17.42 -8.76
C LEU A 21 -10.97 17.03 -10.23
N ILE A 22 -12.06 16.60 -10.85
CA ILE A 22 -12.14 16.34 -12.28
C ILE A 22 -13.16 17.33 -12.84
N SER A 23 -12.84 17.97 -13.97
CA SER A 23 -13.77 18.87 -14.65
C SER A 23 -15.02 18.12 -15.10
N GLU A 24 -16.13 18.85 -15.28
CA GLU A 24 -17.41 18.26 -15.67
C GLU A 24 -17.33 17.50 -17.00
N ASP A 25 -16.46 17.93 -17.92
CA ASP A 25 -16.22 17.27 -19.19
C ASP A 25 -15.27 16.05 -19.10
N GLY A 26 -14.72 15.76 -17.90
CA GLY A 26 -13.81 14.65 -17.66
C GLY A 26 -12.39 14.83 -18.22
N LYS A 27 -12.07 15.98 -18.84
CA LYS A 27 -10.82 16.17 -19.60
C LYS A 27 -9.68 16.77 -18.79
N SER A 28 -9.99 17.45 -17.70
CA SER A 28 -9.02 18.15 -16.87
C SER A 28 -9.14 17.69 -15.42
N GLY A 29 -8.00 17.65 -14.73
CA GLY A 29 -7.92 17.36 -13.30
C GLY A 29 -7.20 18.48 -12.55
N PHE A 30 -7.66 18.78 -11.34
CA PHE A 30 -7.05 19.77 -10.46
C PHE A 30 -6.75 19.14 -9.10
N LEU A 31 -5.56 19.41 -8.60
CA LEU A 31 -5.16 19.02 -7.25
C LEU A 31 -5.36 20.21 -6.31
N ILE A 32 -6.17 20.01 -5.28
CA ILE A 32 -6.52 21.02 -4.27
C ILE A 32 -5.99 20.61 -2.89
N ASP A 33 -6.21 21.46 -1.88
CA ASP A 33 -5.88 21.18 -0.47
C ASP A 33 -4.38 20.96 -0.22
N TRP A 34 -3.62 22.03 -0.45
CA TRP A 34 -2.17 22.07 -0.27
C TRP A 34 -1.74 22.42 1.17
N ASP A 35 -2.64 22.35 2.14
CA ASP A 35 -2.39 22.79 3.53
C ASP A 35 -1.34 21.92 4.25
N PHE A 36 -1.20 20.66 3.86
CA PHE A 36 -0.14 19.76 4.36
C PHE A 36 1.13 19.78 3.52
N SER A 37 1.18 20.61 2.47
CA SER A 37 2.31 20.67 1.57
C SER A 37 3.58 21.13 2.28
N LYS A 38 4.73 20.71 1.75
CA LYS A 38 6.03 21.05 2.33
C LYS A 38 7.07 21.27 1.24
N PRO A 39 7.92 22.29 1.35
CA PRO A 39 9.09 22.41 0.50
C PRO A 39 10.01 21.20 0.63
N VAL A 40 10.61 20.78 -0.47
CA VAL A 40 11.70 19.81 -0.50
C VAL A 40 12.93 20.53 0.04
N VAL A 41 13.18 20.40 1.34
CA VAL A 41 14.38 20.91 1.99
C VAL A 41 15.42 19.81 2.11
N ASP A 42 16.65 20.11 1.69
CA ASP A 42 17.83 19.22 1.68
C ASP A 42 18.32 18.78 3.07
N ARG A 43 17.63 19.14 4.16
CA ARG A 43 18.10 18.89 5.51
C ARG A 43 17.04 18.31 6.41
N GLU A 44 17.50 17.32 7.16
CA GLU A 44 16.91 16.67 8.34
C GLU A 44 16.48 17.68 9.42
N THR A 45 15.53 18.57 9.14
CA THR A 45 14.90 19.38 10.18
C THR A 45 13.98 18.47 11.00
N PRO A 46 14.19 18.35 12.32
CA PRO A 46 13.42 17.44 13.14
C PRO A 46 11.97 17.93 13.36
N ARG A 47 11.04 16.95 13.42
CA ARG A 47 9.80 16.94 14.23
C ARG A 47 8.57 17.71 13.74
N GLN A 48 8.14 17.49 12.50
CA GLN A 48 6.69 17.41 12.25
C GLN A 48 6.29 15.93 12.18
N HIS A 49 5.05 15.61 12.58
CA HIS A 49 4.53 14.26 12.45
C HIS A 49 4.50 13.93 10.95
N GLU A 50 5.49 13.19 10.44
CA GLU A 50 5.60 12.82 9.01
C GLU A 50 4.42 11.95 8.54
N ARG A 51 3.57 11.50 9.47
CA ARG A 51 2.26 10.89 9.21
C ARG A 51 1.13 11.94 9.22
N THR A 52 1.29 13.00 8.43
CA THR A 52 0.20 13.93 8.09
C THR A 52 -0.43 13.51 6.76
N GLY A 53 -1.72 13.82 6.58
CA GLY A 53 -2.48 13.44 5.40
C GLY A 53 -3.41 12.25 5.62
N THR A 54 -4.11 11.87 4.56
CA THR A 54 -5.22 10.91 4.61
C THR A 54 -4.69 9.48 4.77
N TRP A 55 -4.96 8.87 5.94
CA TRP A 55 -4.52 7.51 6.32
C TRP A 55 -4.73 6.47 5.21
N GLN A 56 -5.91 6.48 4.59
CA GLN A 56 -6.31 5.54 3.55
C GLN A 56 -5.35 5.57 2.36
N PHE A 57 -4.75 6.71 2.01
CA PHE A 57 -3.92 6.83 0.80
C PHE A 57 -2.43 6.99 1.10
N MET A 58 -2.06 7.19 2.37
CA MET A 58 -0.65 7.25 2.80
C MET A 58 0.13 5.99 2.40
N SER A 59 1.40 6.16 2.02
CA SER A 59 2.25 5.04 1.60
C SER A 59 2.46 4.00 2.71
N ALA A 60 2.72 2.75 2.33
CA ALA A 60 2.94 1.70 3.32
C ALA A 60 4.19 1.99 4.18
N LYS A 61 5.28 2.53 3.60
CA LYS A 61 6.48 2.89 4.37
C LYS A 61 6.20 3.93 5.45
N LEU A 62 5.41 4.97 5.17
CA LEU A 62 5.03 6.00 6.15
C LEU A 62 4.15 5.41 7.27
N LEU A 63 3.13 4.61 6.90
CA LEU A 63 2.23 3.96 7.86
C LEU A 63 2.96 2.96 8.77
N LEU A 64 3.95 2.25 8.24
CA LEU A 64 4.80 1.33 9.00
C LEU A 64 5.88 2.05 9.81
N GLY A 65 6.12 3.35 9.58
CA GLY A 65 7.22 4.09 10.21
C GLY A 65 8.60 3.66 9.71
N LYS A 66 8.67 3.05 8.52
CA LYS A 66 9.91 2.66 7.83
C LYS A 66 10.53 3.83 7.05
N ALA A 67 9.80 4.93 6.86
CA ALA A 67 10.28 6.16 6.25
C ALA A 67 10.47 7.25 7.30
N THR A 68 11.59 7.98 7.19
CA THR A 68 11.94 9.10 8.05
C THR A 68 11.43 10.45 7.55
N CYS A 69 11.10 10.55 6.26
CA CYS A 69 10.50 11.72 5.64
C CYS A 69 9.55 11.31 4.51
N HIS A 70 8.54 12.15 4.26
CA HIS A 70 7.70 12.05 3.07
C HIS A 70 8.51 12.46 1.83
N LYS A 71 8.49 11.63 0.79
CA LYS A 71 9.20 11.86 -0.49
C LYS A 71 8.23 11.96 -1.66
N ARG A 72 8.74 12.38 -2.82
CA ARG A 72 8.00 12.38 -4.09
C ARG A 72 7.34 11.01 -4.33
N ALA A 73 8.09 9.92 -4.22
CA ALA A 73 7.59 8.56 -4.37
C ALA A 73 6.42 8.19 -3.42
N ASP A 74 6.26 8.86 -2.27
CA ASP A 74 5.12 8.64 -1.38
C ASP A 74 3.83 9.26 -1.94
N ASP A 75 3.89 10.48 -2.50
CA ASP A 75 2.75 11.08 -3.20
C ASP A 75 2.35 10.22 -4.42
N LEU A 76 3.34 9.67 -5.14
CA LEU A 76 3.10 8.78 -6.27
C LEU A 76 2.37 7.48 -5.84
N GLU A 77 2.81 6.87 -4.74
CA GLU A 77 2.13 5.70 -4.18
C GLU A 77 0.72 6.04 -3.70
N SER A 78 0.49 7.25 -3.17
CA SER A 78 -0.85 7.71 -2.82
C SER A 78 -1.78 7.82 -4.03
N PHE A 79 -1.30 8.31 -5.18
CA PHE A 79 -2.09 8.28 -6.43
C PHE A 79 -2.46 6.85 -6.84
N PHE A 80 -1.53 5.89 -6.73
CA PHE A 80 -1.82 4.48 -6.96
C PHE A 80 -2.91 3.96 -6.01
N HIS A 81 -2.81 4.25 -4.71
CA HIS A 81 -3.82 3.84 -3.73
C HIS A 81 -5.20 4.47 -4.00
N VAL A 82 -5.26 5.74 -4.41
CA VAL A 82 -6.51 6.38 -4.83
C VAL A 82 -7.12 5.65 -6.01
N LEU A 83 -6.34 5.35 -7.05
CA LEU A 83 -6.82 4.65 -8.24
C LEU A 83 -7.36 3.25 -7.90
N CYS A 84 -6.64 2.47 -7.10
CA CYS A 84 -7.10 1.15 -6.64
C CYS A 84 -8.36 1.23 -5.76
N TRP A 85 -8.47 2.24 -4.91
CA TRP A 85 -9.65 2.46 -4.07
C TRP A 85 -10.88 2.82 -4.91
N VAL A 86 -10.72 3.69 -5.91
CA VAL A 86 -11.79 4.04 -6.87
C VAL A 86 -12.20 2.81 -7.67
N LEU A 87 -11.23 2.03 -8.16
CA LEU A 87 -11.48 0.76 -8.86
C LEU A 87 -12.34 -0.18 -8.02
N LEU A 88 -11.98 -0.41 -6.75
CA LEU A 88 -12.72 -1.32 -5.87
C LEU A 88 -14.15 -0.84 -5.57
N LYS A 89 -14.39 0.47 -5.53
CA LYS A 89 -15.72 1.02 -5.20
C LYS A 89 -16.61 1.19 -6.43
N HIS A 90 -16.03 1.53 -7.57
CA HIS A 90 -16.76 2.06 -8.72
C HIS A 90 -16.33 1.45 -10.05
N GLY A 91 -15.21 0.74 -10.10
CA GLY A 91 -14.61 0.25 -11.34
C GLY A 91 -15.01 -1.17 -11.74
N PRO A 92 -14.61 -1.59 -12.95
CA PRO A 92 -14.98 -2.87 -13.55
C PRO A 92 -14.11 -4.04 -13.06
N HIS A 93 -14.59 -4.72 -12.02
CA HIS A 93 -13.99 -5.93 -11.46
C HIS A 93 -15.05 -7.02 -11.21
N SER A 94 -14.61 -8.27 -11.07
CA SER A 94 -15.49 -9.43 -10.82
C SER A 94 -15.51 -9.90 -9.35
N LEU A 95 -14.80 -9.18 -8.46
CA LEU A 95 -14.83 -9.45 -7.02
C LEU A 95 -16.25 -9.43 -6.44
N THR A 96 -16.50 -10.34 -5.50
CA THR A 96 -17.73 -10.31 -4.68
C THR A 96 -17.72 -9.12 -3.73
N ALA A 97 -18.91 -8.63 -3.33
CA ALA A 97 -19.02 -7.52 -2.39
C ALA A 97 -18.26 -7.77 -1.07
N THR A 98 -18.24 -9.01 -0.57
CA THR A 98 -17.46 -9.39 0.61
C THR A 98 -15.95 -9.22 0.39
N LYS A 99 -15.42 -9.70 -0.75
CA LYS A 99 -13.99 -9.55 -1.08
C LYS A 99 -13.61 -8.07 -1.22
N VAL A 100 -14.48 -7.24 -1.81
CA VAL A 100 -14.26 -5.79 -1.91
C VAL A 100 -14.19 -5.17 -0.52
N VAL A 101 -15.16 -5.45 0.34
CA VAL A 101 -15.19 -4.96 1.73
C VAL A 101 -13.94 -5.39 2.49
N GLU A 102 -13.54 -6.66 2.36
CA GLU A 102 -12.34 -7.17 3.02
C GLU A 102 -11.08 -6.42 2.57
N ARG A 103 -10.89 -6.25 1.26
CA ARG A 103 -9.75 -5.51 0.69
C ARG A 103 -9.76 -4.04 1.11
N LEU A 104 -10.92 -3.39 1.08
CA LEU A 104 -11.06 -2.00 1.54
C LEU A 104 -10.65 -1.86 3.01
N ASN A 105 -11.14 -2.76 3.87
CA ASN A 105 -10.78 -2.76 5.28
C ASN A 105 -9.29 -3.03 5.48
N GLN A 106 -8.74 -4.11 4.90
CA GLN A 106 -7.35 -4.51 5.10
C GLN A 106 -6.36 -3.46 4.59
N ASN A 107 -6.58 -2.94 3.38
CA ASN A 107 -5.63 -2.03 2.75
C ASN A 107 -5.80 -0.58 3.20
N TYR A 108 -7.02 -0.10 3.44
CA TYR A 108 -7.28 1.33 3.59
C TYR A 108 -7.79 1.73 4.97
N ASP A 109 -8.62 0.91 5.63
CA ASP A 109 -9.24 1.28 6.91
C ASP A 109 -8.55 0.64 8.13
N TYR A 110 -7.67 -0.33 7.92
CA TYR A 110 -7.00 -1.06 8.99
C TYR A 110 -6.01 -0.16 9.74
N VAL A 111 -6.25 -0.05 11.06
CA VAL A 111 -5.40 0.65 12.01
C VAL A 111 -5.16 -0.24 13.22
N MET A 112 -3.90 -0.36 13.64
CA MET A 112 -3.54 -0.86 14.96
C MET A 112 -2.96 0.26 15.82
N ILE A 113 -3.20 0.22 17.12
CA ILE A 113 -2.54 1.11 18.06
C ILE A 113 -1.49 0.30 18.81
N SER A 114 -0.24 0.69 18.69
CA SER A 114 0.88 0.12 19.44
C SER A 114 1.65 1.24 20.12
N GLU A 115 1.87 1.14 21.42
CA GLU A 115 2.59 2.15 22.22
C GLU A 115 2.04 3.59 22.02
N GLY A 116 0.71 3.72 21.92
CA GLY A 116 0.06 5.01 21.71
C GLY A 116 0.19 5.59 20.29
N ARG A 117 0.76 4.84 19.34
CA ARG A 117 0.91 5.24 17.93
C ARG A 117 0.01 4.39 17.04
N SER A 118 -0.69 5.04 16.11
CA SER A 118 -1.40 4.35 15.03
C SER A 118 -0.40 3.78 14.03
N ILE A 119 -0.46 2.49 13.75
CA ILE A 119 0.37 1.74 12.80
C ILE A 119 -0.54 1.01 11.81
N GLY A 120 -0.12 0.97 10.56
CA GLY A 120 -0.84 0.28 9.47
C GLY A 120 0.10 -0.05 8.33
N GLY A 121 -0.43 -0.21 7.13
CA GLY A 121 0.37 -0.37 5.91
C GLY A 121 0.87 -1.79 5.63
N THR A 122 0.80 -2.73 6.57
CA THR A 122 1.24 -4.13 6.35
C THR A 122 0.54 -4.79 5.17
N HIS A 123 -0.78 -4.61 5.03
CA HIS A 123 -1.53 -5.16 3.89
C HIS A 123 -1.19 -4.45 2.58
N LYS A 124 -0.96 -3.13 2.60
CA LYS A 124 -0.48 -2.38 1.42
C LYS A 124 0.88 -2.87 0.95
N GLU A 125 1.85 -2.99 1.87
CA GLU A 125 3.18 -3.54 1.58
C GLU A 125 3.07 -4.95 1.02
N THR A 126 2.26 -5.82 1.65
CA THR A 126 2.05 -7.20 1.20
C THR A 126 1.45 -7.24 -0.21
N SER A 127 0.42 -6.43 -0.46
CA SER A 127 -0.27 -6.33 -1.76
C SER A 127 0.66 -5.88 -2.87
N LEU A 128 1.53 -4.89 -2.60
CA LEU A 128 2.53 -4.42 -3.56
C LEU A 128 3.62 -5.47 -3.82
N ARG A 129 4.11 -6.14 -2.76
CA ARG A 129 5.11 -7.22 -2.92
C ARG A 129 4.55 -8.41 -3.68
N SER A 130 3.28 -8.75 -3.49
CA SER A 130 2.62 -9.85 -4.20
C SER A 130 2.08 -9.47 -5.58
N ARG A 131 2.19 -8.19 -5.97
CA ARG A 131 1.66 -7.67 -7.23
C ARG A 131 0.17 -7.98 -7.45
N ALA A 132 -0.66 -7.57 -6.49
CA ALA A 132 -2.07 -7.89 -6.42
C ALA A 132 -2.89 -7.47 -7.67
N MET A 133 -2.51 -6.43 -8.42
CA MET A 133 -3.26 -6.01 -9.62
C MET A 133 -3.20 -7.03 -10.76
N ARG A 134 -2.28 -8.00 -10.71
CA ARG A 134 -2.19 -9.09 -11.68
C ARG A 134 -3.30 -10.13 -11.54
N ASP A 135 -3.97 -10.18 -10.39
CA ASP A 135 -5.10 -11.07 -10.13
C ASP A 135 -6.17 -10.92 -11.23
N PRO A 136 -6.57 -12.00 -11.92
CA PRO A 136 -7.59 -11.97 -12.96
C PRO A 136 -8.94 -11.38 -12.52
N GLU A 137 -9.28 -11.45 -11.23
CA GLU A 137 -10.56 -10.93 -10.72
C GLU A 137 -10.55 -9.39 -10.50
N MET A 138 -9.37 -8.77 -10.44
CA MET A 138 -9.22 -7.36 -10.03
C MET A 138 -9.65 -6.36 -11.09
N VAL A 139 -9.43 -6.67 -12.36
CA VAL A 139 -9.76 -5.78 -13.49
C VAL A 139 -10.13 -6.63 -14.69
N SER A 140 -11.33 -6.45 -15.23
CA SER A 140 -11.75 -7.12 -16.45
C SER A 140 -11.34 -6.38 -17.73
N ASP A 141 -11.16 -5.06 -17.63
CA ASP A 141 -10.76 -4.18 -18.72
C ASP A 141 -9.26 -4.32 -19.02
N VAL A 142 -8.92 -4.61 -20.29
CA VAL A 142 -7.53 -4.91 -20.68
C VAL A 142 -6.63 -3.66 -20.57
N CYS A 143 -7.15 -2.50 -20.97
CA CYS A 143 -6.39 -1.26 -21.02
C CYS A 143 -6.11 -0.74 -19.60
N LEU A 144 -7.16 -0.68 -18.78
CA LEU A 144 -7.04 -0.31 -17.36
C LEU A 144 -6.18 -1.30 -16.59
N LYS A 145 -6.28 -2.60 -16.89
CA LYS A 145 -5.43 -3.62 -16.25
C LYS A 145 -3.95 -3.40 -16.57
N LYS A 146 -3.62 -3.11 -17.83
CA LYS A 146 -2.23 -2.80 -18.22
C LYS A 146 -1.69 -1.60 -17.46
N LEU A 147 -2.44 -0.49 -17.42
CA LEU A 147 -2.07 0.71 -16.67
C LEU A 147 -1.84 0.41 -15.19
N LEU A 148 -2.75 -0.33 -14.56
CA LEU A 148 -2.66 -0.67 -13.14
C LEU A 148 -1.47 -1.58 -12.83
N VAL A 149 -1.15 -2.54 -13.70
CA VAL A 149 0.01 -3.41 -13.54
C VAL A 149 1.31 -2.62 -13.71
N ASP A 150 1.38 -1.75 -14.72
CA ASP A 150 2.54 -0.87 -14.96
C ASP A 150 2.76 0.10 -13.78
N PHE A 151 1.67 0.69 -13.26
CA PHE A 151 1.73 1.58 -12.10
C PHE A 151 2.09 0.82 -10.82
N GLU A 152 1.52 -0.37 -10.61
CA GLU A 152 1.85 -1.23 -9.48
C GLU A 152 3.34 -1.60 -9.49
N ASP A 153 3.91 -1.99 -10.63
CA ASP A 153 5.33 -2.32 -10.74
C ASP A 153 6.23 -1.15 -10.38
N LEU A 154 5.86 0.06 -10.84
CA LEU A 154 6.59 1.28 -10.52
C LEU A 154 6.63 1.56 -9.01
N VAL A 155 5.50 1.52 -8.32
CA VAL A 155 5.47 1.85 -6.89
C VAL A 155 5.93 0.68 -6.01
N ALA A 156 5.77 -0.55 -6.48
CA ALA A 156 6.10 -1.74 -5.70
C ALA A 156 7.59 -2.03 -5.60
N VAL A 157 8.42 -1.53 -6.53
CA VAL A 157 9.90 -1.65 -6.46
C VAL A 157 10.47 -1.15 -5.14
N ARG A 158 9.78 -0.20 -4.49
CA ARG A 158 10.11 0.33 -3.15
C ARG A 158 10.13 -0.74 -2.06
N TYR A 159 9.45 -1.87 -2.28
CA TYR A 159 9.25 -2.97 -1.34
C TYR A 159 9.92 -4.28 -1.79
N ASP A 160 10.57 -4.27 -2.95
CA ASP A 160 11.32 -5.40 -3.45
C ASP A 160 12.68 -5.50 -2.74
N HIS A 161 13.24 -6.71 -2.71
CA HIS A 161 14.60 -6.91 -2.23
C HIS A 161 15.58 -6.36 -3.26
N ALA A 162 16.54 -5.55 -2.81
CA ALA A 162 17.62 -5.08 -3.67
C ALA A 162 18.41 -6.28 -4.21
N PRO A 163 18.74 -6.31 -5.52
CA PRO A 163 19.62 -7.33 -6.07
C PRO A 163 20.95 -7.39 -5.34
N SER A 164 21.44 -8.60 -5.09
CA SER A 164 22.73 -8.82 -4.45
C SER A 164 23.89 -8.44 -5.39
N ASN A 165 25.11 -8.36 -4.86
CA ASN A 165 26.30 -8.14 -5.69
C ASN A 165 26.50 -9.26 -6.73
N GLU A 166 26.15 -10.51 -6.37
CA GLU A 166 26.23 -11.66 -7.28
C GLU A 166 25.20 -11.53 -8.42
N ASP A 167 23.96 -11.13 -8.11
CA ASP A 167 22.93 -10.88 -9.11
C ASP A 167 23.37 -9.80 -10.10
N ARG A 168 24.01 -8.72 -9.59
CA ARG A 168 24.52 -7.61 -10.39
C ARG A 168 25.67 -8.04 -11.30
N GLU A 169 26.62 -8.82 -10.79
CA GLU A 169 27.73 -9.34 -11.61
C GLU A 169 27.22 -10.27 -12.72
N GLN A 170 26.24 -11.12 -12.42
CA GLN A 170 25.59 -11.97 -13.43
C GLN A 170 24.86 -11.12 -14.48
N TYR A 171 24.14 -10.09 -14.04
CA TYR A 171 23.47 -9.16 -14.92
C TYR A 171 24.45 -8.44 -15.85
N ASP A 172 25.58 -7.94 -15.37
CA ASP A 172 26.57 -7.23 -16.18
C ASP A 172 27.11 -8.11 -17.33
N LYS A 173 27.33 -9.40 -17.06
CA LYS A 173 27.73 -10.38 -18.10
C LYS A 173 26.66 -10.57 -19.17
N ILE A 174 25.38 -10.55 -18.79
CA ILE A 174 24.25 -10.66 -19.71
C ILE A 174 24.10 -9.34 -20.49
N ALA A 175 24.12 -8.21 -19.80
CA ALA A 175 23.99 -6.88 -20.38
C ALA A 175 25.08 -6.61 -21.41
N ALA A 176 26.35 -6.95 -21.11
CA ALA A 176 27.45 -6.83 -22.06
C ALA A 176 27.22 -7.66 -23.35
N ARG A 177 26.66 -8.88 -23.25
CA ARG A 177 26.33 -9.71 -24.43
C ARG A 177 25.19 -9.13 -25.25
N MET A 178 24.23 -8.49 -24.60
CA MET A 178 23.12 -7.79 -25.24
C MET A 178 23.48 -6.34 -25.61
N GLN A 179 24.75 -5.94 -25.48
CA GLN A 179 25.24 -4.58 -25.76
C GLN A 179 24.47 -3.48 -25.00
N TYR A 180 23.98 -3.80 -23.80
CA TYR A 180 23.18 -2.89 -22.97
C TYR A 180 21.90 -2.40 -23.66
N ASP A 181 21.32 -3.19 -24.56
CA ASP A 181 20.03 -2.89 -25.18
C ASP A 181 18.89 -3.09 -24.16
N ASP A 182 18.27 -1.98 -23.75
CA ASP A 182 17.15 -1.95 -22.79
C ASP A 182 15.99 -2.84 -23.23
N ALA A 183 15.68 -2.94 -24.53
CA ALA A 183 14.57 -3.76 -25.02
C ALA A 183 14.85 -5.27 -24.88
N LEU A 184 16.12 -5.68 -24.85
CA LEU A 184 16.53 -7.06 -24.62
C LEU A 184 16.69 -7.39 -23.13
N LEU A 185 16.85 -6.37 -22.29
CA LEU A 185 17.10 -6.49 -20.85
C LEU A 185 15.85 -6.26 -20.00
N ASP A 186 14.75 -5.80 -20.59
CA ASP A 186 13.51 -5.42 -19.90
C ASP A 186 12.91 -6.50 -18.97
N ARG A 187 13.27 -7.77 -19.19
CA ARG A 187 12.86 -8.94 -18.39
C ARG A 187 13.83 -9.31 -17.27
N GLN A 188 15.05 -8.77 -17.26
CA GLN A 188 16.05 -9.08 -16.23
C GLN A 188 15.66 -8.48 -14.88
N PRO A 189 15.69 -9.24 -13.77
CA PRO A 189 15.31 -8.72 -12.45
C PRO A 189 16.10 -7.49 -12.00
N VAL A 190 17.43 -7.49 -12.23
CA VAL A 190 18.30 -6.36 -11.90
C VAL A 190 17.93 -5.12 -12.69
N TRP A 191 17.77 -5.27 -14.02
CA TRP A 191 17.32 -4.19 -14.89
C TRP A 191 15.98 -3.63 -14.42
N LYS A 192 14.98 -4.49 -14.16
CA LYS A 192 13.67 -4.03 -13.70
C LYS A 192 13.79 -3.23 -12.41
N TYR A 193 14.50 -3.76 -11.43
CA TYR A 193 14.68 -3.10 -10.14
C TYR A 193 15.31 -1.71 -10.31
N ASP A 194 16.44 -1.63 -11.01
CA ASP A 194 17.15 -0.36 -11.19
C ASP A 194 16.37 0.63 -12.06
N LYS A 195 15.75 0.16 -13.16
CA LYS A 195 14.96 1.01 -14.06
C LYS A 195 13.70 1.55 -13.41
N PHE A 196 13.01 0.76 -12.59
CA PHE A 196 11.84 1.26 -11.86
C PHE A 196 12.24 2.21 -10.71
N LEU A 197 13.39 2.02 -10.07
CA LEU A 197 13.93 3.01 -9.13
C LEU A 197 14.25 4.34 -9.82
N GLU A 198 14.86 4.31 -11.00
CA GLU A 198 15.11 5.50 -11.83
C GLU A 198 13.78 6.23 -12.14
N ARG A 199 12.77 5.48 -12.60
CA ARG A 199 11.42 6.01 -12.91
C ARG A 199 10.62 6.49 -11.71
N LEU A 200 11.04 6.22 -10.47
CA LEU A 200 10.38 6.82 -9.30
C LEU A 200 10.74 8.30 -9.11
N GLU A 201 11.90 8.70 -9.63
CA GLU A 201 12.39 10.08 -9.55
C GLU A 201 11.82 10.96 -10.67
N ASP A 202 11.47 10.36 -11.81
CA ASP A 202 10.86 11.02 -12.97
C ASP A 202 9.52 10.36 -13.36
N TRP A 203 8.45 11.15 -13.32
CA TRP A 203 7.08 10.67 -13.50
C TRP A 203 6.61 10.68 -14.95
N ASP A 204 7.43 11.14 -15.90
CA ASP A 204 7.08 11.20 -17.31
C ASP A 204 6.63 9.82 -17.83
N TRP A 205 7.36 8.77 -17.46
CA TRP A 205 7.04 7.41 -17.88
C TRP A 205 5.63 6.95 -17.47
N ILE A 206 5.22 7.21 -16.23
CA ILE A 206 3.89 6.80 -15.77
C ILE A 206 2.81 7.71 -16.36
N TYR A 207 3.10 9.01 -16.52
CA TYR A 207 2.21 9.93 -17.21
C TYR A 207 1.93 9.48 -18.65
N GLU A 208 2.95 9.01 -19.38
CA GLU A 208 2.79 8.41 -20.70
C GLU A 208 1.91 7.16 -20.66
N ARG A 209 2.03 6.30 -19.64
CA ARG A 209 1.12 5.14 -19.49
C ARG A 209 -0.34 5.58 -19.33
N PHE A 210 -0.61 6.65 -18.56
CA PHE A 210 -1.96 7.24 -18.46
C PHE A 210 -2.44 7.80 -19.81
N CYS A 211 -1.57 8.48 -20.55
CA CYS A 211 -1.88 8.98 -21.88
C CYS A 211 -2.18 7.85 -22.88
N GLU A 212 -1.40 6.77 -22.85
CA GLU A 212 -1.66 5.57 -23.65
C GLU A 212 -3.01 4.95 -23.30
N ALA A 213 -3.31 4.82 -22.00
CA ALA A 213 -4.54 4.20 -21.53
C ALA A 213 -5.80 5.00 -21.92
N THR A 214 -5.67 6.32 -22.05
CA THR A 214 -6.77 7.23 -22.39
C THR A 214 -6.83 7.59 -23.87
N ARG A 215 -5.85 7.14 -24.68
CA ARG A 215 -5.73 7.49 -26.10
C ARG A 215 -6.92 7.03 -26.94
N ASP A 216 -7.47 5.87 -26.58
CA ASP A 216 -8.70 5.32 -27.15
C ASP A 216 -9.71 5.07 -26.03
N SER A 217 -10.44 6.12 -25.66
CA SER A 217 -11.44 6.04 -24.60
C SER A 217 -12.58 5.06 -24.90
N SER A 218 -12.75 4.63 -26.16
CA SER A 218 -13.75 3.60 -26.51
C SER A 218 -13.40 2.22 -25.93
N GLN A 219 -12.14 2.00 -25.56
CA GLN A 219 -11.69 0.81 -24.86
C GLN A 219 -11.92 0.88 -23.35
N LEU A 220 -12.30 2.05 -22.81
CA LEU A 220 -12.63 2.23 -21.41
C LEU A 220 -14.16 2.24 -21.26
N SER A 221 -14.66 1.42 -20.34
CA SER A 221 -16.09 1.43 -20.02
C SER A 221 -16.43 2.60 -19.08
N ASP A 222 -17.20 3.57 -19.58
CA ASP A 222 -17.80 4.64 -18.77
C ASP A 222 -19.04 4.20 -17.97
N ALA A 223 -19.43 2.93 -18.06
CA ALA A 223 -20.56 2.40 -17.31
C ALA A 223 -20.30 2.53 -15.81
N ARG A 224 -21.03 3.46 -15.16
CA ARG A 224 -20.99 3.63 -13.72
C ARG A 224 -21.52 2.38 -13.05
N ILE A 225 -20.68 1.72 -12.27
CA ILE A 225 -21.11 0.54 -11.50
C ILE A 225 -21.48 0.98 -10.09
N ASP A 226 -22.78 1.14 -9.83
CA ASP A 226 -23.28 1.43 -8.49
C ASP A 226 -23.37 0.15 -7.65
N ARG A 227 -22.45 0.01 -6.70
CA ARG A 227 -22.44 -1.09 -5.71
C ARG A 227 -22.72 -0.61 -4.29
N LYS A 228 -23.18 0.64 -4.09
CA LYS A 228 -23.23 1.25 -2.75
C LYS A 228 -24.00 0.38 -1.74
N GLN A 229 -25.25 0.03 -2.06
CA GLN A 229 -26.10 -0.78 -1.17
C GLN A 229 -25.52 -2.19 -0.94
N GLN A 230 -24.92 -2.80 -1.96
CA GLN A 230 -24.29 -4.12 -1.85
C GLN A 230 -23.08 -4.10 -0.92
N LEU A 231 -22.24 -3.07 -1.02
CA LEU A 231 -21.08 -2.87 -0.17
C LEU A 231 -21.50 -2.56 1.27
N GLU A 232 -22.54 -1.75 1.48
CA GLU A 232 -23.09 -1.47 2.82
C GLU A 232 -23.60 -2.75 3.49
N ALA A 233 -24.39 -3.57 2.79
CA ALA A 233 -24.86 -4.85 3.31
C ALA A 233 -23.72 -5.83 3.62
N ALA A 234 -22.73 -5.93 2.72
CA ALA A 234 -21.55 -6.78 2.93
C ALA A 234 -20.70 -6.29 4.11
N TYR A 235 -20.57 -4.98 4.30
CA TYR A 235 -19.85 -4.37 5.43
C TYR A 235 -20.49 -4.72 6.77
N VAL A 236 -21.82 -4.58 6.87
CA VAL A 236 -22.55 -5.00 8.08
C VAL A 236 -22.30 -6.47 8.39
N LYS A 237 -22.38 -7.34 7.38
CA LYS A 237 -22.10 -8.77 7.54
C LYS A 237 -20.68 -9.02 8.03
N TYR A 238 -19.69 -8.39 7.39
CA TYR A 238 -18.27 -8.50 7.75
C TYR A 238 -18.00 -8.10 9.20
N MET A 239 -18.58 -6.98 9.65
CA MET A 239 -18.45 -6.50 11.03
C MET A 239 -19.10 -7.43 12.06
N VAL A 240 -20.23 -8.05 11.71
CA VAL A 240 -20.90 -9.03 12.58
C VAL A 240 -20.09 -10.32 12.68
N THR A 241 -19.57 -10.84 11.56
CA THR A 241 -18.79 -12.09 11.55
C THR A 241 -17.43 -11.94 12.23
N GLY A 242 -16.73 -10.82 12.04
CA GLY A 242 -15.44 -10.55 12.72
C GLY A 242 -15.57 -10.47 14.25
N ARG A 243 -16.72 -9.97 14.76
CA ARG A 243 -17.01 -9.97 16.20
C ARG A 243 -17.30 -11.37 16.76
N THR A 244 -17.91 -12.26 15.97
CA THR A 244 -18.21 -13.63 16.41
C THR A 244 -16.97 -14.53 16.49
N GLU A 245 -15.93 -14.29 15.68
CA GLU A 245 -14.65 -15.01 15.77
C GLU A 245 -13.76 -14.51 16.92
N GLY A 246 -13.72 -13.19 17.16
CA GLY A 246 -13.05 -12.61 18.33
C GLY A 246 -13.61 -13.10 19.67
N ALA A 247 -14.90 -13.42 19.74
CA ALA A 247 -15.55 -13.99 20.93
C ALA A 247 -15.24 -15.50 21.14
N ARG A 248 -14.80 -16.23 20.13
CA ARG A 248 -14.37 -17.63 20.28
C ARG A 248 -12.94 -17.73 20.83
N ASN A 249 -12.05 -16.82 20.45
CA ASN A 249 -10.65 -16.82 20.92
C ASN A 249 -10.45 -16.34 22.37
N THR A 250 -11.45 -15.71 22.99
CA THR A 250 -11.39 -15.32 24.42
C THR A 250 -11.88 -16.41 25.38
N ARG A 251 -12.47 -17.52 24.89
CA ARG A 251 -13.00 -18.60 25.72
C ARG A 251 -12.06 -19.80 25.95
N THR A 252 -10.90 -19.83 25.31
CA THR A 252 -9.93 -20.94 25.47
C THR A 252 -8.74 -20.63 26.39
N GLY A 253 -8.70 -19.45 27.01
CA GLY A 253 -7.64 -19.04 27.94
C GLY A 253 -8.06 -19.04 29.42
N SER A 254 -8.67 -20.10 29.92
CA SER A 254 -8.86 -20.30 31.37
C SER A 254 -9.09 -21.77 31.71
N LYS A 255 -8.02 -22.58 31.66
CA LYS A 255 -7.92 -23.79 32.48
C LYS A 255 -6.76 -23.63 33.45
N LYS A 256 -7.13 -23.29 34.68
CA LYS A 256 -6.31 -23.44 35.89
C LYS A 256 -5.65 -24.82 35.88
N ARG A 257 -4.32 -24.86 35.97
CA ARG A 257 -3.62 -26.07 36.42
C ARG A 257 -3.81 -26.16 37.92
N GLY A 258 -4.68 -27.07 38.35
CA GLY A 258 -4.70 -27.55 39.73
C GLY A 258 -3.49 -28.46 39.95
N ALA A 259 -2.76 -28.20 41.03
CA ALA A 259 -1.74 -29.09 41.55
C ALA A 259 -2.13 -29.35 43.02
N ASP A 260 -2.78 -30.48 43.24
CA ASP A 260 -2.92 -31.20 44.51
C ASP A 260 -2.27 -32.57 44.21
N ASP A 261 -1.49 -33.25 45.04
CA ASP A 261 -1.21 -33.28 46.49
C ASP A 261 -0.07 -34.35 46.65
N PRO A 262 0.27 -34.92 47.82
CA PRO A 262 0.46 -34.43 49.17
C PRO A 262 1.88 -34.77 49.71
N ASP A 263 2.39 -34.00 50.66
CA ASP A 263 2.95 -34.67 51.86
C ASP A 263 2.97 -33.71 53.05
N SER A 264 2.16 -34.05 54.04
CA SER A 264 1.93 -33.23 55.22
C SER A 264 2.54 -33.88 56.45
N ARG A 265 3.48 -33.12 57.05
CA ARG A 265 3.76 -32.94 58.50
C ARG A 265 4.59 -34.02 59.22
N PRO A 266 5.19 -33.70 60.40
CA PRO A 266 4.98 -32.52 61.25
C PRO A 266 6.25 -31.77 61.71
N ALA A 267 5.99 -30.63 62.35
CA ALA A 267 6.93 -29.76 63.04
C ALA A 267 7.69 -30.43 64.20
N SER A 268 8.92 -29.98 64.44
CA SER A 268 9.46 -29.92 65.80
C SER A 268 10.41 -28.72 65.97
N SER A 269 10.16 -27.98 67.04
CA SER A 269 10.94 -26.83 67.50
C SER A 269 11.99 -27.27 68.53
N LYS A 270 13.16 -26.61 68.52
CA LYS A 270 14.05 -26.30 69.67
C LYS A 270 14.59 -27.48 70.52
N LYS A 271 15.93 -27.63 70.59
CA LYS A 271 16.83 -27.17 71.69
C LYS A 271 18.11 -28.03 71.84
N HIS A 272 19.18 -27.34 72.27
CA HIS A 272 20.40 -27.75 73.00
C HIS A 272 21.53 -28.45 72.23
N ARG A 273 22.72 -27.83 72.14
CA ARG A 273 23.82 -27.67 73.15
C ARG A 273 24.53 -29.01 73.44
N GLY A 274 25.83 -29.03 73.15
CA GLY A 274 26.77 -30.12 73.41
C GLY A 274 27.90 -30.06 72.40
#